data_AF-A0A0J6FI20-F1
#
_entry.id   AF-A0A0J6FI20-F1
#
_cell.length_a   1.000
_cell.length_b   1.000
_cell.length_c   1.000
_cell.angle_alpha   90.00
_cell.angle_beta   90.00
_cell.angle_gamma   90.00
#
_symmetry.space_group_name_H-M   'P 1'
#
loop_
_entity.id
_entity.type
_entity.pdbx_description
1 polymer ?
#
loop_
_entity_poly.entity_id
_entity_poly.type
_entity_poly.pdbx_seq_one_letter_code
_entity_poly.pdbx_strand_id
1 'polypeptide(L)'
;MPSRLLVERPSPTTVLFTVSNAPSRSSITSKLLFYLEILLRVIIFAAVLLVDAAKLRDYAFCQDGIIPWSNVWSSPAGLMACHIADRHLWQVIAPSSAVLLYLMVRKGYTEESLLVIRGLGVQTSTSSATYFMSATTRFIPTTQIQDIVIHEAFKGFEVRFYLAIIVEAEAEVVVVFPNLLPRRNILEEVWKGVRKCLYKPGP
;
A
#
# COMPACT_ATOMS: atom_id res chain seq x y z
N MET A 1 14.13 -5.35 -2.66
CA MET A 1 14.73 -4.34 -1.75
C MET A 1 14.81 -4.93 -0.35
N PRO A 2 15.82 -4.59 0.47
CA PRO A 2 15.89 -5.07 1.84
C PRO A 2 14.66 -4.58 2.62
N SER A 3 13.96 -5.51 3.27
CA SER A 3 12.85 -5.20 4.17
C SER A 3 13.39 -4.51 5.43
N ARG A 4 12.78 -3.39 5.84
CA ARG A 4 13.13 -2.68 7.06
C ARG A 4 12.12 -3.02 8.15
N LEU A 5 12.62 -3.25 9.37
CA LEU A 5 11.80 -3.38 10.57
C LEU A 5 11.75 -2.03 11.30
N LEU A 6 10.55 -1.61 11.68
CA LEU A 6 10.27 -0.52 12.59
C LEU A 6 9.54 -1.09 13.81
N VAL A 7 10.03 -0.78 15.00
CA VAL A 7 9.44 -1.24 16.26
C VAL A 7 8.98 -0.04 17.05
N GLU A 8 7.68 0.05 17.29
CA GLU A 8 7.06 1.13 18.06
C GLU A 8 6.39 0.56 19.32
N ARG A 9 6.47 1.31 20.42
CA ARG A 9 5.86 0.93 21.71
C ARG A 9 4.91 2.04 22.17
N PRO A 10 3.68 2.11 21.62
CA PRO A 10 2.73 3.16 21.96
C PRO A 10 2.24 3.07 23.41
N SER A 11 2.27 1.88 24.03
CA SER A 11 1.88 1.64 25.42
C SER A 11 2.84 0.62 26.04
N PRO A 12 3.04 0.61 27.36
CA PRO A 12 3.80 -0.46 28.05
C PRO A 12 3.27 -1.87 27.76
N THR A 13 1.99 -2.00 27.40
CA THR A 13 1.33 -3.28 27.10
C THR A 13 1.20 -3.58 25.61
N THR A 14 1.63 -2.67 24.73
CA THR A 14 1.41 -2.76 23.28
C THR A 14 2.69 -2.53 22.51
N VAL A 15 2.99 -3.43 21.57
CA VAL A 15 4.14 -3.30 20.66
C VAL A 15 3.69 -3.50 19.23
N LEU A 16 4.08 -2.57 18.37
CA LEU A 16 3.81 -2.60 16.94
C LEU A 16 5.11 -2.89 16.19
N PHE A 17 5.12 -3.97 15.43
CA PHE A 17 6.19 -4.31 14.51
C PHE A 17 5.70 -4.00 13.09
N THR A 18 6.35 -3.08 12.40
CA THR A 18 6.03 -2.74 11.01
C THR A 18 7.19 -3.13 10.13
N VAL A 19 6.95 -4.00 9.16
CA VAL A 19 7.90 -4.38 8.13
C VAL A 19 7.50 -3.69 6.84
N SER A 20 8.44 -3.01 6.19
CA SER A 20 8.19 -2.34 4.91
C SER A 20 9.33 -2.58 3.93
N ASN A 21 8.98 -2.69 2.65
CA ASN A 21 9.97 -2.62 1.56
C ASN A 21 10.07 -1.22 0.94
N ALA A 22 9.44 -0.23 1.57
CA ALA A 22 9.43 1.15 1.08
C ALA A 22 10.87 1.66 0.94
N PRO A 23 11.20 2.36 -0.16
CA PRO A 23 12.54 2.89 -0.37
C PRO A 23 12.93 3.83 0.78
N SER A 24 14.15 3.67 1.29
CA SER A 24 14.64 4.49 2.39
C SER A 24 14.82 5.94 1.92
N ARG A 25 13.96 6.84 2.40
CA ARG A 25 14.00 8.28 2.09
C ARG A 25 15.04 9.03 2.91
N SER A 26 16.25 8.48 3.01
CA SER A 26 17.31 9.04 3.85
C SER A 26 18.05 10.18 3.15
N SER A 27 18.31 10.06 1.85
CA SER A 27 19.03 11.08 1.07
C SER A 27 18.10 12.15 0.51
N ILE A 28 18.59 13.38 0.39
CA ILE A 28 17.85 14.50 -0.23
C ILE A 28 17.44 14.14 -1.66
N THR A 29 18.32 13.47 -2.42
CA THR A 29 18.02 12.99 -3.78
C THR A 29 16.85 12.01 -3.81
N SER A 30 16.78 11.05 -2.88
CA SER A 30 15.67 10.10 -2.82
C SER A 30 14.35 10.78 -2.47
N LYS A 31 14.39 11.81 -1.61
CA LYS A 31 13.22 12.64 -1.30
C LYS A 31 12.78 13.43 -2.52
N LEU A 32 13.71 14.09 -3.23
CA LEU A 32 13.41 14.85 -4.43
C LEU A 32 12.79 13.97 -5.52
N LEU A 33 13.39 12.81 -5.80
CA LEU A 33 12.86 11.85 -6.78
C LEU A 33 11.46 11.37 -6.40
N PHE A 34 11.21 11.12 -5.10
CA PHE A 34 9.89 10.74 -4.61
C PHE A 34 8.85 11.87 -4.82
N TYR A 35 9.19 13.11 -4.48
CA TYR A 35 8.30 14.25 -4.72
C TYR A 35 8.08 14.51 -6.22
N LEU A 36 9.12 14.34 -7.04
CA LEU A 36 9.04 14.46 -8.48
C LEU A 36 8.13 13.37 -9.08
N GLU A 37 8.24 12.13 -8.61
CA GLU A 37 7.36 11.04 -9.02
C GLU A 37 5.90 11.35 -8.68
N ILE A 38 5.63 11.83 -7.45
CA ILE A 38 4.28 12.25 -7.05
C ILE A 38 3.78 13.39 -7.93
N LEU A 39 4.59 14.42 -8.13
CA LEU A 39 4.22 15.58 -8.95
C LEU A 39 3.89 15.14 -10.39
N LEU A 40 4.72 14.28 -10.98
CA LEU A 40 4.49 13.73 -12.30
C LEU A 40 3.19 12.92 -12.35
N ARG A 41 2.90 12.08 -11.36
CA ARG A 41 1.63 11.34 -11.27
C ARG A 41 0.43 12.28 -11.19
N VAL A 42 0.52 13.35 -10.41
CA VAL A 42 -0.55 14.37 -10.29
C VAL A 42 -0.76 15.10 -11.61
N ILE A 43 0.31 15.50 -12.30
CA ILE A 43 0.24 16.16 -13.62
C ILE A 43 -0.40 15.22 -14.66
N ILE A 44 0.03 13.95 -14.71
CA ILE A 44 -0.55 12.96 -15.63
C ILE A 44 -2.03 12.73 -15.32
N PHE A 45 -2.38 12.59 -14.04
CA PHE A 45 -3.77 12.42 -13.62
C PHE A 45 -4.64 13.61 -14.04
N ALA A 46 -4.17 14.84 -13.80
CA ALA A 46 -4.87 16.05 -14.23
C ALA A 46 -5.02 16.12 -15.77
N ALA A 47 -3.98 15.74 -16.52
CA ALA A 47 -4.03 15.71 -17.98
C ALA A 47 -5.03 14.67 -18.51
N VAL A 48 -5.08 13.47 -17.92
CA VAL A 48 -6.06 12.44 -18.29
C VAL A 48 -7.49 12.94 -18.05
N LEU A 49 -7.76 13.53 -16.87
CA LEU A 49 -9.06 14.11 -16.58
C LEU A 49 -9.43 15.25 -17.55
N LEU A 50 -8.45 16.06 -17.96
CA LEU A 50 -8.67 17.15 -18.90
C LEU A 50 -9.02 16.61 -20.30
N VAL A 51 -8.37 15.54 -20.76
CA VAL A 51 -8.69 14.87 -22.03
C VAL A 51 -10.08 14.21 -21.98
N ASP A 52 -10.41 13.53 -20.89
CA ASP A 52 -11.74 12.92 -20.70
C ASP A 52 -12.84 14.00 -20.66
N ALA A 53 -12.60 15.13 -19.98
CA ALA A 53 -13.50 16.27 -19.96
C ALA A 53 -13.63 16.93 -21.35
N ALA A 54 -12.53 17.05 -22.11
CA ALA A 54 -12.55 17.58 -23.48
C ALA A 54 -13.39 16.69 -24.40
N LYS A 55 -13.38 15.37 -24.20
CA LYS A 55 -14.26 14.45 -24.94
C LYS A 55 -15.73 14.58 -24.59
N LEU A 56 -16.03 14.88 -23.33
CA LEU A 56 -17.39 15.11 -22.85
C LEU A 56 -17.86 16.57 -23.05
N ARG A 57 -17.04 17.44 -23.66
CA ARG A 57 -17.30 18.88 -23.76
C ARG A 57 -18.64 19.19 -24.43
N ASP A 58 -18.93 18.48 -25.53
CA ASP A 58 -20.11 18.73 -26.37
C ASP A 58 -21.41 18.24 -25.71
N TYR A 59 -21.31 17.33 -24.73
CA TYR A 59 -22.46 16.76 -24.01
C TYR A 59 -22.69 17.38 -22.62
N ALA A 60 -21.63 17.72 -21.89
CA ALA A 60 -21.71 18.05 -20.46
C ALA A 60 -21.13 19.43 -20.08
N PHE A 61 -20.26 20.03 -20.90
CA PHE A 61 -19.50 21.24 -20.54
C PHE A 61 -19.69 22.42 -21.53
N CYS A 62 -20.86 22.49 -22.18
CA CYS A 62 -21.21 23.55 -23.12
C CYS A 62 -21.68 24.86 -22.44
N GLN A 63 -22.06 24.81 -21.15
CA GLN A 63 -22.48 25.98 -20.38
C GLN A 63 -21.43 26.36 -19.33
N ASP A 64 -21.03 27.63 -19.33
CA ASP A 64 -20.17 28.19 -18.29
C ASP A 64 -20.96 28.24 -16.96
N GLY A 65 -20.54 27.41 -16.00
CA GLY A 65 -21.06 27.37 -14.64
C GLY A 65 -20.17 28.16 -13.67
N ILE A 66 -19.96 27.61 -12.47
CA ILE A 66 -19.04 28.17 -11.45
C ILE A 66 -17.58 28.15 -11.94
N ILE A 67 -17.26 27.25 -12.88
CA ILE A 67 -15.95 27.13 -13.51
C ILE A 67 -16.06 27.69 -14.94
N PRO A 68 -15.24 28.67 -15.34
CA PRO A 68 -15.24 29.23 -16.69
C PRO A 68 -14.54 28.25 -17.65
N TRP A 69 -15.27 27.24 -18.11
CA TRP A 69 -14.77 26.19 -18.99
C TRP A 69 -14.24 26.75 -20.31
N SER A 70 -14.87 27.81 -20.83
CA SER A 70 -14.40 28.56 -22.00
C SER A 70 -12.94 29.04 -21.88
N ASN A 71 -12.52 29.51 -20.70
CA ASN A 71 -11.14 29.93 -20.42
C ASN A 71 -10.18 28.74 -20.24
N VAL A 72 -10.69 27.61 -19.75
CA VAL A 72 -9.90 26.38 -19.62
C VAL A 72 -9.58 25.80 -21.00
N TRP A 73 -10.55 25.77 -21.91
CA TRP A 73 -10.37 25.27 -23.27
C TRP A 73 -9.47 26.15 -24.14
N SER A 74 -9.46 27.47 -23.90
CA SER A 74 -8.57 28.41 -24.62
C SER A 74 -7.13 28.41 -24.11
N SER A 75 -6.87 27.81 -22.95
CA SER A 75 -5.51 27.65 -22.43
C SER A 75 -4.67 26.71 -23.32
N PRO A 76 -3.32 26.86 -23.35
CA PRO A 76 -2.46 25.98 -24.15
C PRO A 76 -2.63 24.49 -23.83
N ALA A 77 -2.84 24.17 -22.53
CA ALA A 77 -3.09 22.81 -22.08
C ALA A 77 -4.46 22.28 -22.53
N GLY A 78 -5.49 23.15 -22.49
CA GLY A 78 -6.83 22.83 -22.97
C GLY A 78 -6.87 22.56 -24.47
N LEU A 79 -6.19 23.38 -25.27
CA LEU A 79 -6.07 23.19 -26.72
C LEU A 79 -5.39 21.86 -27.07
N MET A 80 -4.31 21.50 -26.37
CA MET A 80 -3.64 20.21 -26.56
C MET A 80 -4.57 19.04 -26.25
N ALA A 81 -5.33 19.12 -25.16
CA ALA A 81 -6.28 18.07 -24.80
C ALA A 81 -7.45 17.97 -25.77
N CYS A 82 -7.98 19.11 -26.25
CA CYS A 82 -9.00 19.14 -27.31
C CYS A 82 -8.48 18.50 -28.60
N HIS A 83 -7.24 18.77 -29.00
CA HIS A 83 -6.66 18.15 -30.19
C HIS A 83 -6.51 16.62 -30.01
N ILE A 84 -6.03 16.17 -28.85
CA ILE A 84 -5.92 14.73 -28.55
C ILE A 84 -7.30 14.07 -28.54
N ALA A 85 -8.28 14.73 -27.92
CA ALA A 85 -9.66 14.30 -27.93
C ALA A 85 -10.17 14.18 -29.36
N ASP A 86 -10.15 15.24 -30.17
CA ASP A 86 -10.73 15.26 -31.51
C ASP A 86 -10.06 14.26 -32.48
N ARG A 87 -8.76 13.97 -32.31
CA ARG A 87 -8.02 13.04 -33.16
C ARG A 87 -8.28 11.56 -32.86
N HIS A 88 -8.72 11.22 -31.65
CA HIS A 88 -8.87 9.82 -31.23
C HIS A 88 -10.32 9.42 -30.93
N LEU A 89 -10.66 8.18 -31.28
CA LEU A 89 -11.97 7.61 -30.99
C LEU A 89 -12.14 7.43 -29.48
N TRP A 90 -13.35 7.64 -28.98
CA TRP A 90 -13.68 7.47 -27.56
C TRP A 90 -13.33 6.06 -27.05
N GLN A 91 -13.44 5.05 -27.94
CA GLN A 91 -13.10 3.65 -27.65
C GLN A 91 -11.63 3.41 -27.36
N VAL A 92 -10.72 4.28 -27.81
CA VAL A 92 -9.29 4.19 -27.51
C VAL A 92 -8.96 4.99 -26.27
N ILE A 93 -9.58 6.17 -26.13
CA ILE A 93 -9.35 7.07 -25.00
C ILE A 93 -9.82 6.41 -23.70
N ALA A 94 -11.05 5.88 -23.64
CA ALA A 94 -11.61 5.29 -22.43
C ALA A 94 -10.77 4.14 -21.81
N PRO A 95 -10.31 3.13 -22.56
CA PRO A 95 -9.44 2.10 -21.97
C PRO A 95 -8.05 2.66 -21.66
N SER A 96 -7.51 3.58 -22.46
CA SER A 96 -6.20 4.17 -22.18
C SER A 96 -6.20 5.01 -20.91
N SER A 97 -7.25 5.81 -20.68
CA SER A 97 -7.43 6.59 -19.45
C SER A 97 -7.64 5.66 -18.27
N ALA A 98 -8.47 4.62 -18.39
CA ALA A 98 -8.65 3.61 -17.34
C ALA A 98 -7.33 2.91 -16.94
N VAL A 99 -6.49 2.52 -17.92
CA VAL A 99 -5.18 1.90 -17.66
C VAL A 99 -4.23 2.90 -16.99
N LEU A 100 -4.16 4.14 -17.49
CA LEU A 100 -3.31 5.18 -16.90
C LEU A 100 -3.73 5.47 -15.46
N LEU A 101 -5.03 5.66 -15.20
CA LEU A 101 -5.57 5.87 -13.85
C LEU A 101 -5.25 4.69 -12.94
N TYR A 102 -5.44 3.45 -13.41
CA TYR A 102 -5.08 2.25 -12.65
C TYR A 102 -3.60 2.21 -12.27
N LEU A 103 -2.69 2.53 -13.21
CA LEU A 103 -1.26 2.59 -12.96
C LEU A 103 -0.89 3.69 -11.94
N MET A 104 -1.56 4.84 -11.97
CA MET A 104 -1.32 5.94 -11.02
C MET A 104 -1.73 5.56 -9.59
N VAL A 105 -2.83 4.82 -9.47
CA VAL A 105 -3.48 4.41 -8.21
C VAL A 105 -2.73 3.23 -7.56
N ARG A 106 -1.89 2.51 -8.30
CA ARG A 106 -1.10 1.38 -7.82
C ARG A 106 0.02 1.85 -6.88
N LYS A 107 0.06 1.24 -5.69
CA LYS A 107 1.08 1.43 -4.66
C LYS A 107 2.30 0.58 -5.00
N GLY A 108 3.47 1.21 -5.10
CA GLY A 108 4.73 0.54 -5.45
C GLY A 108 5.46 -0.13 -4.27
N TYR A 109 4.90 -0.05 -3.06
CA TYR A 109 5.49 -0.58 -1.85
C TYR A 109 4.45 -1.30 -1.00
N THR A 110 4.88 -2.36 -0.33
CA THR A 110 4.06 -3.17 0.56
C THR A 110 4.54 -2.99 1.99
N GLU A 111 3.58 -2.86 2.89
CA GLU A 111 3.81 -2.68 4.33
C GLU A 111 2.96 -3.69 5.05
N GLU A 112 3.56 -4.43 5.97
CA GLU A 112 2.88 -5.43 6.77
C GLU A 112 3.25 -5.19 8.22
N SER A 113 2.27 -5.21 9.10
CA SER A 113 2.48 -4.94 10.52
C SER A 113 1.83 -5.99 11.41
N LEU A 114 2.48 -6.20 12.54
CA LEU A 114 2.07 -7.08 13.61
C LEU A 114 1.95 -6.25 14.88
N LEU A 115 0.71 -6.02 15.31
CA LEU A 115 0.40 -5.36 16.57
C LEU A 115 0.16 -6.43 17.63
N VAL A 116 0.91 -6.37 18.72
CA VAL A 116 0.76 -7.27 19.86
C VAL A 116 0.23 -6.47 21.03
N ILE A 117 -0.90 -6.91 21.58
CA ILE A 117 -1.54 -6.30 22.73
C ILE A 117 -1.56 -7.35 23.85
N ARG A 118 -0.84 -7.07 24.93
CA ARG A 118 -0.75 -7.99 26.07
C ARG A 118 -2.13 -8.29 26.64
N GLY A 119 -2.40 -9.57 26.87
CA GLY A 119 -3.65 -10.06 27.46
C GLY A 119 -4.86 -10.02 26.53
N LEU A 120 -4.73 -9.40 25.35
CA LEU A 120 -5.82 -9.32 24.37
C LEU A 120 -5.52 -10.25 23.19
N GLY A 121 -4.41 -10.05 22.49
CA GLY A 121 -4.05 -10.88 21.36
C GLY A 121 -3.10 -10.19 20.39
N VAL A 122 -3.14 -10.67 19.16
CA VAL A 122 -2.26 -10.24 18.09
C VAL A 122 -3.10 -9.82 16.89
N GLN A 123 -2.78 -8.68 16.29
CA GLN A 123 -3.41 -8.20 15.07
C GLN A 123 -2.37 -8.15 13.95
N THR A 124 -2.66 -8.84 12.86
CA THR A 124 -1.90 -8.73 11.60
C THR A 124 -2.58 -7.71 10.71
N SER A 125 -1.80 -6.84 10.07
CA SER A 125 -2.32 -5.85 9.11
C SER A 125 -1.45 -5.84 7.87
N THR A 126 -2.06 -6.04 6.71
CA THR A 126 -1.36 -6.05 5.42
C THR A 126 -1.86 -4.89 4.58
N SER A 127 -0.93 -4.03 4.14
CA SER A 127 -1.25 -2.88 3.30
C SER A 127 -1.64 -3.33 1.91
N SER A 128 -2.71 -2.75 1.38
CA SER A 128 -3.20 -3.04 0.03
C SER A 128 -2.22 -2.56 -1.06
N ALA A 129 -2.30 -3.20 -2.22
CA ALA A 129 -1.53 -2.87 -3.41
C ALA A 129 -1.96 -1.53 -4.08
N THR A 130 -3.00 -0.88 -3.54
CA THR A 130 -3.64 0.31 -4.11
C THR A 130 -3.77 1.40 -3.05
N TYR A 131 -3.46 2.66 -3.38
CA TYR A 131 -3.49 3.77 -2.40
C TYR A 131 -4.86 4.02 -1.76
N PHE A 132 -5.95 3.74 -2.49
CA PHE A 132 -7.32 4.01 -2.03
C PHE A 132 -7.95 2.84 -1.25
N MET A 133 -7.29 1.68 -1.22
CA MET A 133 -7.83 0.51 -0.54
C MET A 133 -7.26 0.42 0.87
N SER A 134 -8.15 0.19 1.84
CA SER A 134 -7.75 -0.01 3.24
C SER A 134 -6.89 -1.27 3.40
N ALA A 135 -6.07 -1.27 4.43
CA ALA A 135 -5.29 -2.45 4.81
C ALA A 135 -6.23 -3.56 5.30
N THR A 136 -5.92 -4.80 4.94
CA THR A 136 -6.63 -5.96 5.48
C THR A 136 -6.10 -6.25 6.88
N THR A 137 -6.96 -6.18 7.88
CA THR A 137 -6.60 -6.44 9.28
C THR A 137 -7.26 -7.73 9.77
N ARG A 138 -6.52 -8.51 10.55
CA ARG A 138 -7.02 -9.75 11.15
C ARG A 138 -6.52 -9.82 12.58
N PHE A 139 -7.47 -9.93 13.52
CA PHE A 139 -7.21 -10.05 14.94
C PHE A 139 -7.33 -11.50 15.40
N ILE A 140 -6.40 -11.94 16.23
CA ILE A 140 -6.31 -13.29 16.79
C ILE A 140 -6.22 -13.14 18.32
N PRO A 141 -7.27 -13.53 19.07
CA PRO A 141 -7.26 -13.50 20.53
C PRO A 141 -6.17 -14.38 21.13
N THR A 142 -5.60 -13.98 22.27
CA THR A 142 -4.55 -14.75 22.97
C THR A 142 -5.00 -16.16 23.33
N THR A 143 -6.29 -16.35 23.63
CA THR A 143 -6.86 -17.66 23.98
C THR A 143 -6.85 -18.67 22.84
N GLN A 144 -6.76 -18.20 21.59
CA GLN A 144 -6.74 -19.05 20.40
C GLN A 144 -5.32 -19.32 19.89
N ILE A 145 -4.31 -18.63 20.45
CA ILE A 145 -2.91 -18.77 20.02
C ILE A 145 -2.31 -19.97 20.73
N GLN A 146 -1.99 -21.02 19.97
CA GLN A 146 -1.29 -22.18 20.51
C GLN A 146 0.21 -21.92 20.61
N ASP A 147 0.84 -21.56 19.50
CA ASP A 147 2.23 -21.11 19.49
C ASP A 147 2.53 -20.22 18.27
N ILE A 148 3.62 -19.47 18.37
CA ILE A 148 4.17 -18.64 17.29
C ILE A 148 5.52 -19.22 16.90
N VAL A 149 5.64 -19.60 15.63
CA VAL A 149 6.80 -20.33 15.09
C VAL A 149 7.39 -19.62 13.89
N ILE A 150 8.70 -19.77 13.71
CA ILE A 150 9.37 -19.40 12.47
C ILE A 150 9.56 -20.68 11.68
N HIS A 151 9.02 -20.74 10.48
CA HIS A 151 9.08 -21.91 9.62
C HIS A 151 9.79 -21.56 8.31
N GLU A 152 10.41 -22.55 7.70
CA GLU A 152 11.00 -22.45 6.36
C GLU A 152 10.05 -23.02 5.30
N ALA A 153 10.02 -22.40 4.14
CA ALA A 153 9.26 -22.88 2.98
C ALA A 153 10.05 -22.65 1.70
N PHE A 154 9.79 -23.50 0.70
CA PHE A 154 10.33 -23.36 -0.64
C PHE A 154 9.44 -22.42 -1.45
N LYS A 155 10.00 -21.33 -1.96
CA LYS A 155 9.35 -20.46 -2.94
C LYS A 155 10.11 -20.56 -4.26
N GLY A 156 9.63 -21.41 -5.16
CA GLY A 156 10.39 -21.80 -6.36
C GLY A 156 11.63 -22.60 -5.95
N PHE A 157 12.81 -22.05 -6.20
CA PHE A 157 14.11 -22.67 -5.83
C PHE A 157 14.80 -21.98 -4.64
N GLU A 158 14.14 -21.00 -4.01
CA GLU A 158 14.69 -20.27 -2.87
C GLU A 158 14.03 -20.76 -1.57
N VAL A 159 14.84 -21.01 -0.53
CA VAL A 159 14.34 -21.26 0.83
C VAL A 159 14.06 -19.92 1.51
N ARG A 160 12.83 -19.72 1.94
CA ARG A 160 12.39 -18.51 2.64
C ARG A 160 11.83 -18.83 4.01
N PHE A 161 12.17 -17.98 4.98
CA PHE A 161 11.62 -18.06 6.33
C PHE A 161 10.35 -17.20 6.42
N TYR A 162 9.37 -17.66 7.18
CA TYR A 162 8.15 -16.92 7.49
C TYR A 162 7.76 -17.11 8.96
N LEU A 163 7.13 -16.09 9.53
CA LEU A 163 6.57 -16.15 10.88
C LEU A 163 5.11 -16.56 10.77
N ALA A 164 4.75 -17.60 11.52
CA ALA A 164 3.45 -18.23 11.46
C ALA A 164 2.85 -18.35 12.87
N ILE A 165 1.55 -18.12 12.98
CA ILE A 165 0.78 -18.24 14.22
C ILE A 165 -0.12 -19.46 14.07
N ILE A 166 0.08 -20.44 14.95
CA ILE A 166 -0.75 -21.64 15.02
C ILE A 166 -1.97 -21.32 15.88
N VAL A 167 -3.16 -21.48 15.29
CA VAL A 167 -4.44 -21.14 15.91
C VAL A 167 -5.19 -22.43 16.19
N GLU A 168 -5.66 -22.64 17.42
CA GLU A 168 -6.28 -23.92 17.86
C GLU A 168 -7.55 -24.27 17.06
N ALA A 169 -8.29 -23.27 16.60
CA ALA A 169 -9.56 -23.44 15.90
C ALA A 169 -9.46 -23.47 14.36
N GLU A 170 -8.24 -23.41 13.79
CA GLU A 170 -8.04 -23.33 12.35
C GLU A 170 -7.06 -24.40 11.85
N ALA A 171 -7.41 -25.07 10.74
CA ALA A 171 -6.54 -26.06 10.11
C ALA A 171 -5.35 -25.42 9.38
N GLU A 172 -5.47 -24.15 8.99
CA GLU A 172 -4.43 -23.39 8.29
C GLU A 172 -3.67 -22.49 9.26
N VAL A 173 -2.35 -22.43 9.10
CA VAL A 173 -1.50 -21.56 9.92
C VAL A 173 -1.56 -20.13 9.40
N VAL A 174 -1.70 -19.16 10.29
CA VAL A 174 -1.76 -17.75 9.89
C VAL A 174 -0.35 -17.19 9.68
N VAL A 175 -0.02 -16.83 8.44
CA VAL A 175 1.25 -16.18 8.11
C VAL A 175 1.17 -14.68 8.45
N VAL A 176 2.11 -14.21 9.27
CA VAL A 176 2.13 -12.82 9.74
C VAL A 176 2.51 -11.81 8.65
N PHE A 177 3.48 -12.18 7.80
CA PHE A 177 4.03 -11.33 6.74
C PHE A 177 3.93 -12.05 5.39
N PRO A 178 2.72 -12.17 4.80
CA PRO A 178 2.49 -13.03 3.64
C PRO A 178 3.22 -12.56 2.37
N ASN A 179 3.36 -11.26 2.15
CA ASN A 179 3.94 -10.71 0.92
C ASN A 179 5.43 -10.38 1.08
N LEU A 180 5.83 -9.78 2.21
CA LEU A 180 7.18 -9.26 2.37
C LEU A 180 8.22 -10.35 2.64
N LEU A 181 7.83 -11.43 3.34
CA LEU A 181 8.70 -12.57 3.69
C LEU A 181 10.13 -12.12 4.09
N PRO A 182 10.25 -11.34 5.18
CA PRO A 182 11.52 -10.71 5.54
C PRO A 182 12.56 -11.76 5.97
N ARG A 183 13.83 -11.34 6.01
CA ARG A 183 14.95 -12.23 6.39
C ARG A 183 14.79 -12.74 7.82
N ARG A 184 15.36 -13.92 8.08
CA ARG A 184 15.36 -14.61 9.38
C ARG A 184 15.71 -13.69 10.57
N ASN A 185 16.73 -12.84 10.45
CA ASN A 185 17.15 -11.94 11.54
C ASN A 185 16.01 -11.01 12.00
N ILE A 186 15.22 -10.47 11.06
CA ILE A 186 14.07 -9.62 11.37
C ILE A 186 12.96 -10.45 12.02
N LEU A 187 12.69 -11.64 11.49
CA LEU A 187 11.69 -12.54 12.05
C LEU A 187 12.02 -12.96 13.48
N GLU A 188 13.29 -13.26 13.77
CA GLU A 188 13.74 -13.60 15.13
C GLU A 188 13.55 -12.45 16.11
N GLU A 189 13.82 -11.22 15.69
CA GLU A 189 13.61 -10.02 16.51
C GLU A 189 12.12 -9.83 16.83
N VAL A 190 11.26 -9.92 15.80
CA VAL A 190 9.80 -9.84 15.96
C VAL A 190 9.31 -10.96 16.88
N TRP A 191 9.73 -12.20 16.64
CA TRP A 191 9.33 -13.37 17.45
C TRP A 191 9.72 -13.21 18.93
N LYS A 192 10.96 -12.81 19.22
CA LYS A 192 11.43 -12.54 20.59
C LYS A 192 10.60 -11.43 21.23
N GLY A 193 10.29 -10.38 20.48
CA GLY A 193 9.47 -9.26 20.93
C GLY A 193 8.03 -9.67 21.25
N VAL A 194 7.40 -10.43 20.37
CA VAL A 194 6.03 -10.93 20.54
C VAL A 194 5.92 -11.83 21.77
N ARG A 195 6.81 -12.83 21.90
CA ARG A 195 6.80 -13.72 23.09
C ARG A 195 7.05 -12.95 24.38
N LYS A 196 7.93 -11.94 24.35
CA LYS A 196 8.17 -11.07 25.50
C LYS A 196 6.91 -10.31 25.92
N CYS A 197 6.09 -9.85 24.97
CA CYS A 197 4.87 -9.11 25.25
C CYS A 197 3.71 -10.00 25.71
N LEU A 198 3.54 -11.18 25.08
CA LEU A 198 2.45 -12.11 25.37
C LEU A 198 2.66 -12.89 26.69
N TYR A 199 3.86 -13.43 26.91
CA TYR A 199 4.07 -14.39 28.00
C TYR A 199 4.76 -13.80 29.24
N LYS A 200 5.45 -12.66 29.14
CA LYS A 200 6.02 -12.06 30.36
C LYS A 200 4.93 -11.32 31.11
N PRO A 201 4.70 -11.64 32.41
CA PRO A 201 3.86 -10.81 33.26
C PRO A 201 4.42 -9.38 33.28
N GLY A 202 3.53 -8.40 33.42
CA GLY A 202 3.97 -7.02 33.62
C GLY A 202 4.81 -6.88 34.89
N PRO A 203 5.64 -5.83 34.99
CA PRO A 203 6.11 -5.40 36.30
C PRO A 203 4.92 -5.07 37.21
#